data_AF-A0A523WIX7-F1
#
_entry.id   AF-A0A523WIX7-F1
#
_cell.length_a   1.000
_cell.length_b   1.000
_cell.length_c   1.000
_cell.angle_alpha   90.00
_cell.angle_beta   90.00
_cell.angle_gamma   90.00
#
_symmetry.space_group_name_H-M   'P 1'
#
loop_
_entity.id
_entity.type
_entity.pdbx_description
1 polymer ?
#
loop_
_entity_poly.entity_id
_entity_poly.type
_entity_poly.pdbx_seq_one_letter_code
_entity_poly.pdbx_strand_id
1 'polypeptide(L)'
;MGSSVIFSIANEIHFRLPVRVFEKGEKSTELKKDDFNLFINDSQREIIDLRKRKKSLGIKPDLGRDFIFSFYLTEYGRNVEDGISYLITEILDTSDSLYILSPRKFYKIKVTKNKERMRMALEELLRKDCKEFKKDRTFAENKLINKINALKMNFSADMFGVNRNFNQRRYVKTSHFLNSFLDEFLDFKNRYLFPNTSNYQQVIEPIVMREGERWWIHFQQNETLELFPKLKDIIKQINSYISDEEDTNQTLAQVLKRNLSRLEKHMLMSDSFPAARLLNTFVGNDISYNVVFFKSSKNKKSRAEYSALSGLEDILREISSASGGKTVNSANSEQGVKEIEKHLDQYYEIIYNWDGKIEGKKIHVSVDKRKINLSYNDSIRKEKVKSSVRFFSKEKHKINIVSIDNNILTFSISSFESEKAGKYGLLKIRVELFDEQNVDIHKNENTLRASKEKVTISIPIPAKLRGEFRLVITVCDLIANCSVSDERHITL
;
A
#
# COMPACT_ATOMS: atom_id res chain seq x y z
N MET A 1 -41.78 -21.26 -32.85
CA MET A 1 -42.23 -19.93 -32.38
C MET A 1 -41.01 -19.21 -31.85
N GLY A 2 -40.55 -18.16 -32.54
CA GLY A 2 -39.33 -17.44 -32.17
C GLY A 2 -39.65 -16.31 -31.20
N SER A 3 -39.15 -16.40 -29.97
CA SER A 3 -39.19 -15.33 -28.97
C SER A 3 -37.95 -14.44 -29.14
N SER A 4 -38.14 -13.25 -29.72
CA SER A 4 -37.14 -12.19 -29.69
C SER A 4 -37.23 -11.44 -28.36
N VAL A 5 -36.26 -11.65 -27.48
CA VAL A 5 -36.11 -10.87 -26.25
C VAL A 5 -35.45 -9.54 -26.59
N ILE A 6 -36.18 -8.44 -26.36
CA ILE A 6 -35.66 -7.08 -26.46
C ILE A 6 -35.01 -6.75 -25.12
N PHE A 7 -33.70 -6.50 -25.10
CA PHE A 7 -32.98 -6.04 -23.92
C PHE A 7 -32.59 -4.56 -24.09
N SER A 8 -33.01 -3.71 -23.16
CA SER A 8 -32.37 -2.41 -22.91
C SER A 8 -31.87 -2.39 -21.47
N ILE A 9 -30.56 -2.22 -21.27
CA ILE A 9 -30.02 -1.90 -19.95
C ILE A 9 -29.12 -0.68 -20.14
N ALA A 10 -29.51 0.45 -19.55
CA ALA A 10 -28.59 1.53 -19.29
C ALA A 10 -27.60 1.03 -18.22
N ASN A 11 -26.31 0.99 -18.54
CA ASN A 11 -25.28 0.47 -17.64
C ASN A 11 -25.19 1.36 -16.37
N GLU A 12 -25.78 0.94 -15.26
CA GLU A 12 -25.52 1.54 -13.95
C GLU A 12 -24.06 1.25 -13.56
N ILE A 13 -23.31 2.31 -13.23
CA ILE A 13 -21.91 2.19 -12.80
C ILE A 13 -21.91 2.03 -11.28
N HIS A 14 -21.40 0.90 -10.79
CA HIS A 14 -21.24 0.66 -9.35
C HIS A 14 -19.81 0.93 -8.89
N PHE A 15 -19.67 1.62 -7.76
CA PHE A 15 -18.40 1.81 -7.07
C PHE A 15 -18.27 0.81 -5.92
N ARG A 16 -17.02 0.40 -5.65
CA ARG A 16 -16.65 -0.50 -4.56
C ARG A 16 -15.83 0.26 -3.53
N LEU A 17 -16.21 0.16 -2.26
CA LEU A 17 -15.51 0.78 -1.13
C LEU A 17 -15.13 -0.30 -0.11
N PRO A 18 -13.85 -0.67 -0.03
CA PRO A 18 -13.33 -1.50 1.04
C PRO A 18 -13.40 -0.75 2.38
N VAL A 19 -14.00 -1.39 3.37
CA VAL A 19 -14.14 -0.90 4.75
C VAL A 19 -13.66 -1.98 5.71
N ARG A 20 -12.62 -1.67 6.48
CA ARG A 20 -12.15 -2.51 7.59
C ARG A 20 -12.77 -2.02 8.89
N VAL A 21 -13.25 -2.95 9.69
CA VAL A 21 -14.03 -2.70 10.90
C VAL A 21 -13.26 -3.24 12.08
N PHE A 22 -13.03 -2.39 13.07
CA PHE A 22 -12.33 -2.74 14.30
C PHE A 22 -13.23 -2.50 15.51
N GLU A 23 -13.49 -3.54 16.29
CA GLU A 23 -14.23 -3.46 17.54
C GLU A 23 -13.27 -3.73 18.69
N LYS A 24 -13.12 -2.76 19.61
CA LYS A 24 -12.14 -2.82 20.72
C LYS A 24 -10.69 -3.11 20.26
N GLY A 25 -10.34 -2.72 19.04
CA GLY A 25 -9.01 -2.94 18.44
C GLY A 25 -8.85 -4.25 17.68
N GLU A 26 -9.84 -5.14 17.69
CA GLU A 26 -9.83 -6.41 16.95
C GLU A 26 -10.69 -6.32 15.68
N LYS A 27 -10.35 -7.07 14.62
CA LYS A 27 -11.13 -7.09 13.38
C LYS A 27 -12.50 -7.74 13.64
N SER A 28 -13.58 -7.06 13.24
CA SER A 28 -14.96 -7.58 13.35
C SER A 28 -15.54 -7.91 11.97
N THR A 29 -16.28 -9.02 11.88
CA THR A 29 -16.92 -9.50 10.63
C THR A 29 -18.41 -9.85 10.79
N GLU A 30 -19.03 -9.38 11.87
CA GLU A 30 -20.42 -9.74 12.23
C GLU A 30 -21.46 -8.70 11.80
N LEU A 31 -21.04 -7.55 11.29
CA LEU A 31 -21.94 -6.52 10.76
C LEU A 31 -22.68 -6.99 9.49
N LYS A 32 -23.91 -6.51 9.37
CA LYS A 32 -24.83 -6.67 8.23
C LYS A 32 -24.93 -5.36 7.44
N LYS A 33 -25.55 -5.42 6.25
CA LYS A 33 -25.76 -4.26 5.37
C LYS A 33 -26.39 -3.07 6.10
N ASP A 34 -27.44 -3.34 6.87
CA ASP A 34 -28.22 -2.29 7.57
C ASP A 34 -27.48 -1.67 8.76
N ASP A 35 -26.34 -2.24 9.18
CA ASP A 35 -25.48 -1.61 10.20
C ASP A 35 -24.67 -0.43 9.64
N PHE A 36 -24.58 -0.27 8.30
CA PHE A 36 -23.75 0.75 7.66
C PHE A 36 -24.58 1.90 7.09
N ASN A 37 -24.10 3.11 7.34
CA ASN A 37 -24.58 4.33 6.70
C ASN A 37 -23.47 4.90 5.81
N LEU A 38 -23.79 5.22 4.55
CA LEU A 38 -22.85 5.78 3.57
C LEU A 38 -23.30 7.18 3.15
N PHE A 39 -22.40 8.15 3.24
CA PHE A 39 -22.60 9.52 2.76
C PHE A 39 -21.52 9.90 1.76
N ILE A 40 -21.93 10.56 0.68
CA ILE A 40 -21.03 11.12 -0.34
C ILE A 40 -21.35 12.60 -0.48
N ASN A 41 -20.37 13.45 -0.19
CA ASN A 41 -20.55 14.91 -0.14
C ASN A 41 -21.79 15.28 0.71
N ASP A 42 -21.85 14.70 1.92
CA ASP A 42 -22.90 14.89 2.92
C ASP A 42 -24.31 14.42 2.49
N SER A 43 -24.45 13.82 1.30
CA SER A 43 -25.69 13.19 0.83
C SER A 43 -25.68 11.69 1.12
N GLN A 44 -26.69 11.19 1.83
CA GLN A 44 -26.84 9.76 2.08
C GLN A 44 -27.01 8.98 0.77
N ARG A 45 -26.34 7.84 0.68
CA ARG A 45 -26.37 6.93 -0.47
C ARG A 45 -26.88 5.57 -0.06
N GLU A 46 -27.66 4.98 -0.95
CA GLU A 46 -28.05 3.58 -0.81
C GLU A 46 -26.84 2.67 -0.99
N ILE A 47 -26.66 1.75 -0.05
CA ILE A 47 -25.78 0.61 -0.21
C ILE A 47 -26.56 -0.43 -1.00
N ILE A 48 -26.06 -0.83 -2.15
CA ILE A 48 -26.71 -1.83 -3.01
C ILE A 48 -26.44 -3.22 -2.42
N ASP A 49 -25.18 -3.48 -2.12
CA ASP A 49 -24.69 -4.78 -1.67
C ASP A 49 -23.53 -4.59 -0.67
N LEU A 50 -23.39 -5.56 0.23
CA LEU A 50 -22.33 -5.63 1.23
C LEU A 50 -21.66 -7.02 1.16
N ARG A 51 -20.44 -7.07 0.64
CA ARG A 51 -19.71 -8.34 0.50
C ARG A 51 -18.67 -8.49 1.58
N LYS A 52 -18.65 -9.64 2.25
CA LYS A 52 -17.54 -10.02 3.13
C LYS A 52 -16.39 -10.56 2.28
N ARG A 53 -15.22 -9.95 2.40
CA ARG A 53 -14.02 -10.33 1.64
C ARG A 53 -12.93 -10.80 2.59
N LYS A 54 -12.14 -11.75 2.10
CA LYS A 54 -10.96 -12.28 2.79
C LYS A 54 -9.81 -12.33 1.79
N LYS A 55 -8.63 -11.87 2.18
CA LYS A 55 -7.40 -11.93 1.40
C LYS A 55 -6.30 -12.53 2.27
N SER A 56 -5.48 -13.39 1.69
CA SER A 56 -4.29 -13.91 2.34
C SER A 56 -3.26 -14.24 1.28
N LEU A 57 -1.99 -13.96 1.56
CA LEU A 57 -0.89 -14.30 0.64
C LEU A 57 -0.80 -15.80 0.37
N GLY A 58 -1.16 -16.64 1.36
CA GLY A 58 -1.19 -18.10 1.24
C GLY A 58 -2.37 -18.64 0.43
N ILE A 59 -3.35 -17.81 0.08
CA ILE A 59 -4.49 -18.20 -0.76
C ILE A 59 -4.24 -17.69 -2.18
N LYS A 60 -4.39 -18.56 -3.19
CA LYS A 60 -4.31 -18.15 -4.59
C LYS A 60 -5.65 -17.54 -5.02
N PRO A 61 -5.71 -16.24 -5.40
CA PRO A 61 -6.93 -15.63 -5.90
C PRO A 61 -7.26 -16.06 -7.33
N ASP A 62 -8.48 -15.76 -7.77
CA ASP A 62 -8.95 -16.02 -9.14
C ASP A 62 -8.29 -15.13 -10.20
N LEU A 63 -7.92 -13.92 -9.80
CA LEU A 63 -7.21 -12.92 -10.60
C LEU A 63 -5.74 -12.87 -10.16
N GLY A 64 -4.85 -12.37 -11.02
CA GLY A 64 -3.44 -12.19 -10.67
C GLY A 64 -3.26 -11.17 -9.55
N ARG A 65 -2.15 -11.28 -8.81
CA ARG A 65 -1.82 -10.35 -7.73
C ARG A 65 -0.82 -9.30 -8.20
N ASP A 66 -0.96 -8.08 -7.68
CA ASP A 66 0.02 -7.02 -7.82
C ASP A 66 0.87 -6.95 -6.56
N PHE A 67 2.12 -7.36 -6.64
CA PHE A 67 3.09 -7.31 -5.56
C PHE A 67 3.98 -6.08 -5.67
N ILE A 68 4.11 -5.34 -4.58
CA ILE A 68 5.07 -4.26 -4.41
C ILE A 68 6.03 -4.64 -3.28
N PHE A 69 7.30 -4.84 -3.60
CA PHE A 69 8.34 -4.96 -2.58
C PHE A 69 9.05 -3.63 -2.45
N SER A 70 9.04 -3.08 -1.24
CA SER A 70 9.74 -1.82 -0.94
C SER A 70 10.84 -2.05 0.08
N PHE A 71 11.98 -1.43 -0.15
CA PHE A 71 13.20 -1.69 0.61
C PHE A 71 13.71 -0.39 1.19
N TYR A 72 13.71 -0.30 2.52
CA TYR A 72 14.31 0.80 3.28
C TYR A 72 15.54 0.30 4.04
N LEU A 73 16.59 0.01 3.26
CA LEU A 73 17.78 -0.73 3.67
C LEU A 73 19.03 0.03 3.26
N THR A 74 20.11 -0.06 4.05
CA THR A 74 21.44 0.35 3.55
C THR A 74 22.36 -0.79 3.20
N GLU A 75 22.01 -2.00 3.62
CA GLU A 75 22.79 -3.20 3.30
C GLU A 75 21.87 -4.32 2.86
N TYR A 76 22.19 -4.89 1.70
CA TYR A 76 21.60 -6.16 1.27
C TYR A 76 22.44 -7.31 1.84
N GLY A 77 21.88 -8.05 2.79
CA GLY A 77 22.52 -9.19 3.44
C GLY A 77 21.63 -10.42 3.46
N ARG A 78 22.16 -11.54 3.96
CA ARG A 78 21.48 -12.86 3.97
C ARG A 78 20.06 -12.79 4.53
N ASN A 79 19.86 -12.06 5.64
CA ASN A 79 18.54 -11.95 6.25
C ASN A 79 17.46 -11.43 5.28
N VAL A 80 17.81 -10.53 4.36
CA VAL A 80 16.89 -9.97 3.35
C VAL A 80 16.77 -10.92 2.15
N GLU A 81 17.90 -11.50 1.76
CA GLU A 81 17.99 -12.47 0.69
C GLU A 81 17.05 -13.66 0.91
N ASP A 82 17.01 -14.22 2.13
CA ASP A 82 16.18 -15.37 2.47
C ASP A 82 14.68 -15.06 2.30
N GLY A 83 14.22 -13.90 2.78
CA GLY A 83 12.82 -13.50 2.65
C GLY A 83 12.41 -13.16 1.22
N ILE A 84 13.29 -12.53 0.44
CA ILE A 84 13.06 -12.31 -0.99
C ILE A 84 13.01 -13.63 -1.74
N SER A 85 13.92 -14.55 -1.43
CA SER A 85 13.98 -15.86 -2.06
C SER A 85 12.66 -16.60 -1.84
N TYR A 86 12.18 -16.65 -0.61
CA TYR A 86 10.89 -17.23 -0.27
C TYR A 86 9.70 -16.58 -1.00
N LEU A 87 9.65 -15.23 -1.06
CA LEU A 87 8.62 -14.53 -1.83
C LEU A 87 8.63 -14.93 -3.31
N ILE A 88 9.82 -15.06 -3.89
CA ILE A 88 10.00 -15.36 -5.31
C ILE A 88 9.64 -16.81 -5.65
N THR A 89 10.12 -17.75 -4.85
CA THR A 89 10.01 -19.18 -5.13
C THR A 89 8.67 -19.76 -4.69
N GLU A 90 8.19 -19.38 -3.50
CA GLU A 90 7.00 -20.00 -2.89
C GLU A 90 5.73 -19.20 -3.11
N ILE A 91 5.81 -17.85 -3.12
CA ILE A 91 4.61 -17.00 -3.11
C ILE A 91 4.24 -16.53 -4.53
N LEU A 92 5.19 -15.95 -5.28
CA LEU A 92 4.90 -15.35 -6.58
C LEU A 92 4.50 -16.40 -7.64
N ASP A 93 3.46 -16.12 -8.40
CA ASP A 93 3.06 -16.89 -9.59
C ASP A 93 3.39 -16.11 -10.88
N THR A 94 3.44 -16.80 -12.01
CA THR A 94 3.68 -16.20 -13.34
C THR A 94 2.57 -15.28 -13.82
N SER A 95 1.35 -15.40 -13.26
CA SER A 95 0.25 -14.44 -13.48
C SER A 95 0.39 -13.15 -12.67
N ASP A 96 1.26 -13.14 -11.66
CA ASP A 96 1.44 -11.98 -10.79
C ASP A 96 2.30 -10.91 -11.46
N SER A 97 2.15 -9.69 -10.97
CA SER A 97 3.01 -8.56 -11.36
C SER A 97 3.86 -8.13 -10.18
N LEU A 98 5.13 -7.87 -10.45
CA LEU A 98 6.09 -7.49 -9.42
C LEU A 98 6.65 -6.09 -9.67
N TYR A 99 6.56 -5.27 -8.64
CA TYR A 99 7.08 -3.92 -8.58
C TYR A 99 8.08 -3.81 -7.44
N ILE A 100 9.22 -3.21 -7.70
CA ILE A 100 10.29 -3.02 -6.70
C ILE A 100 10.46 -1.53 -6.48
N LEU A 101 10.30 -1.10 -5.23
CA LEU A 101 10.71 0.21 -4.76
C LEU A 101 12.00 0.05 -3.98
N SER A 102 13.14 0.20 -4.66
CA SER A 102 14.44 0.19 -4.00
C SER A 102 14.69 1.51 -3.24
N PRO A 103 15.75 1.61 -2.42
CA PRO A 103 16.13 2.87 -1.80
C PRO A 103 16.43 3.99 -2.80
N ARG A 104 16.67 3.67 -4.08
CA ARG A 104 17.05 4.61 -5.13
C ARG A 104 15.90 4.94 -6.07
N LYS A 105 15.21 3.91 -6.55
CA LYS A 105 14.21 4.07 -7.61
C LYS A 105 13.23 2.91 -7.70
N PHE A 106 12.28 3.10 -8.59
CA PHE A 106 11.23 2.15 -8.90
C PHE A 106 11.60 1.28 -10.12
N TYR A 107 11.23 0.00 -10.05
CA TYR A 107 11.37 -0.96 -11.14
C TYR A 107 10.10 -1.79 -11.31
N LYS A 108 9.77 -2.11 -12.55
CA LYS A 108 8.77 -3.12 -12.90
C LYS A 108 9.49 -4.38 -13.36
N ILE A 109 9.25 -5.50 -12.66
CA ILE A 109 9.87 -6.79 -12.96
C ILE A 109 8.79 -7.72 -13.52
N LYS A 110 9.05 -8.29 -14.70
CA LYS A 110 8.20 -9.35 -15.24
C LYS A 110 8.45 -10.63 -14.45
N VAL A 111 7.40 -11.19 -13.86
CA VAL A 111 7.51 -12.50 -13.22
C VAL A 111 7.67 -13.57 -14.30
N THR A 112 8.71 -14.40 -14.18
CA THR A 112 9.02 -15.45 -15.16
C THR A 112 8.98 -16.83 -14.50
N LYS A 113 8.92 -17.88 -15.32
CA LYS A 113 9.04 -19.27 -14.85
C LYS A 113 10.43 -19.57 -14.27
N ASN A 114 11.48 -18.89 -14.74
CA ASN A 114 12.83 -19.05 -14.21
C ASN A 114 13.02 -18.18 -12.97
N LYS A 115 12.52 -18.68 -11.83
CA LYS A 115 12.55 -18.00 -10.53
C LYS A 115 13.96 -17.71 -10.04
N GLU A 116 14.90 -18.63 -10.28
CA GLU A 116 16.29 -18.48 -9.84
C GLU A 116 17.00 -17.32 -10.55
N ARG A 117 16.81 -17.20 -11.87
CA ARG A 117 17.33 -16.05 -12.62
C ARG A 117 16.73 -14.73 -12.13
N MET A 118 15.43 -14.72 -11.80
CA MET A 118 14.75 -13.54 -11.27
C MET A 118 15.30 -13.16 -9.89
N ARG A 119 15.55 -14.15 -9.02
CA ARG A 119 16.16 -13.99 -7.70
C ARG A 119 17.55 -13.36 -7.80
N MET A 120 18.44 -13.93 -8.62
CA MET A 120 19.79 -13.40 -8.83
C MET A 120 19.78 -11.97 -9.38
N ALA A 121 18.91 -11.67 -10.35
CA ALA A 121 18.81 -10.33 -10.92
C ALA A 121 18.30 -9.29 -9.90
N LEU A 122 17.33 -9.67 -9.06
CA LEU A 122 16.83 -8.79 -8.00
C LEU A 122 17.89 -8.57 -6.91
N GLU A 123 18.63 -9.60 -6.55
CA GLU A 123 19.75 -9.52 -5.62
C GLU A 123 20.82 -8.54 -6.11
N GLU A 124 21.28 -8.68 -7.36
CA GLU A 124 22.29 -7.80 -7.94
C GLU A 124 21.82 -6.34 -7.94
N LEU A 125 20.57 -6.12 -8.35
CA LEU A 125 19.93 -4.81 -8.37
C LEU A 125 19.89 -4.18 -6.97
N LEU A 126 19.41 -4.92 -5.96
CA LEU A 126 19.29 -4.40 -4.60
C LEU A 126 20.65 -4.19 -3.94
N ARG A 127 21.63 -5.07 -4.17
CA ARG A 127 23.02 -4.87 -3.69
C ARG A 127 23.60 -3.56 -4.23
N LYS A 128 23.43 -3.28 -5.52
CA LYS A 128 23.89 -2.04 -6.14
C LYS A 128 23.18 -0.82 -5.53
N ASP A 129 21.86 -0.83 -5.50
CA ASP A 129 21.07 0.32 -5.04
C ASP A 129 21.30 0.62 -3.55
N CYS A 130 21.39 -0.42 -2.69
CA CYS A 130 21.70 -0.25 -1.28
C CYS A 130 23.10 0.34 -1.07
N LYS A 131 24.10 -0.11 -1.84
CA LYS A 131 25.48 0.40 -1.76
C LYS A 131 25.56 1.88 -2.13
N GLU A 132 24.91 2.28 -3.22
CA GLU A 132 24.84 3.69 -3.62
C GLU A 132 24.09 4.54 -2.60
N PHE A 133 22.91 4.09 -2.18
CA PHE A 133 22.10 4.80 -1.18
C PHE A 133 22.86 4.99 0.14
N LYS A 134 23.54 3.95 0.61
CA LYS A 134 24.37 4.01 1.82
C LYS A 134 25.48 5.05 1.69
N LYS A 135 26.19 5.06 0.56
CA LYS A 135 27.27 6.03 0.30
C LYS A 135 26.74 7.47 0.38
N ASP A 136 25.65 7.76 -0.32
CA ASP A 136 25.05 9.09 -0.37
C ASP A 136 24.54 9.53 1.01
N ARG A 137 23.86 8.61 1.72
CA ARG A 137 23.35 8.89 3.07
C ARG A 137 24.49 9.17 4.05
N THR A 138 25.52 8.33 4.09
CA THR A 138 26.66 8.50 4.99
C THR A 138 27.41 9.80 4.71
N PHE A 139 27.56 10.19 3.45
CA PHE A 139 28.12 11.49 3.10
C PHE A 139 27.29 12.65 3.66
N ALA A 140 25.97 12.61 3.49
CA ALA A 140 25.06 13.64 4.02
C ALA A 140 25.04 13.66 5.56
N GLU A 141 25.05 12.49 6.21
CA GLU A 141 25.10 12.36 7.67
C GLU A 141 26.40 12.94 8.24
N ASN A 142 27.55 12.64 7.63
CA ASN A 142 28.85 13.16 8.05
C ASN A 142 28.92 14.69 7.94
N LYS A 143 28.27 15.29 6.94
CA LYS A 143 28.17 16.76 6.82
C LYS A 143 27.47 17.37 8.05
N LEU A 144 26.36 16.77 8.49
CA LEU A 144 25.63 17.21 9.69
C LEU A 144 26.45 16.99 10.96
N ILE A 145 27.10 15.83 11.09
CA ILE A 145 27.98 15.52 12.23
C ILE A 145 29.13 16.53 12.34
N ASN A 146 29.74 16.91 11.20
CA ASN A 146 30.82 17.90 11.20
C ASN A 146 30.36 19.27 11.69
N LYS A 147 29.12 19.70 11.36
CA LYS A 147 28.53 20.93 11.91
C LYS A 147 28.33 20.85 13.42
N ILE A 148 27.84 19.71 13.92
CA ILE A 148 27.69 19.47 15.37
C ILE A 148 29.05 19.56 16.06
N ASN A 149 30.08 18.90 15.50
CA ASN A 149 31.43 18.91 16.07
C ASN A 149 32.05 20.32 16.05
N ALA A 150 31.86 21.09 14.98
CA ALA A 150 32.32 22.47 14.88
C ALA A 150 31.66 23.36 15.96
N LEU A 151 30.36 23.16 16.22
CA LEU A 151 29.70 23.86 17.32
C LEU A 151 30.23 23.42 18.68
N LYS A 152 30.41 22.11 18.93
CA LYS A 152 31.00 21.58 20.17
C LYS A 152 32.37 22.18 20.48
N MET A 153 33.24 22.32 19.48
CA MET A 153 34.55 22.96 19.66
C MET A 153 34.43 24.41 20.13
N ASN A 154 33.39 25.15 19.71
CA ASN A 154 33.15 26.50 20.23
C ASN A 154 32.71 26.49 21.71
N PHE A 155 32.00 25.46 22.16
CA PHE A 155 31.65 25.31 23.58
C PHE A 155 32.87 24.90 24.43
N SER A 156 33.79 24.09 23.90
CA SER A 156 34.99 23.63 24.64
C SER A 156 36.13 24.65 24.69
N ALA A 157 36.32 25.46 23.65
CA ALA A 157 37.40 26.46 23.59
C ALA A 157 37.28 27.57 24.66
N ASP A 158 36.09 27.76 25.22
CA ASP A 158 35.80 28.83 26.17
C ASP A 158 36.05 28.45 27.65
N MET A 159 36.55 27.24 27.95
CA MET A 159 37.02 26.91 29.31
C MET A 159 38.27 27.71 29.75
N PHE A 160 38.87 28.52 28.87
CA PHE A 160 40.14 29.22 29.12
C PHE A 160 40.07 30.77 29.10
N GLY A 161 38.89 31.42 29.11
CA GLY A 161 38.86 32.89 29.18
C GLY A 161 37.48 33.53 29.36
N VAL A 162 37.28 34.18 30.51
CA VAL A 162 36.07 34.92 30.89
C VAL A 162 36.12 36.33 30.29
N ASN A 163 35.51 36.54 29.11
CA ASN A 163 35.37 37.89 28.56
C ASN A 163 33.99 38.08 27.91
N ARG A 164 33.22 39.09 28.34
CA ARG A 164 31.81 39.31 27.96
C ARG A 164 31.56 39.42 26.45
N ASN A 165 32.54 39.87 25.68
CA ASN A 165 32.47 39.92 24.20
C ASN A 165 32.42 38.52 23.54
N PHE A 166 32.79 37.46 24.27
CA PHE A 166 32.68 36.08 23.79
C PHE A 166 31.25 35.55 23.85
N ASN A 167 30.45 35.93 24.85
CA ASN A 167 29.06 35.45 25.00
C ASN A 167 28.18 35.88 23.82
N GLN A 168 28.28 37.15 23.38
CA GLN A 168 27.51 37.62 22.24
C GLN A 168 27.91 36.92 20.93
N ARG A 169 29.21 36.64 20.74
CA ARG A 169 29.70 35.86 19.59
C ARG A 169 29.21 34.41 19.64
N ARG A 170 29.18 33.80 20.83
CA ARG A 170 28.66 32.44 21.03
C ARG A 170 27.19 32.36 20.69
N TYR A 171 26.38 33.30 21.18
CA TYR A 171 24.97 33.40 20.82
C TYR A 171 24.75 33.44 19.31
N VAL A 172 25.44 34.35 18.60
CA VAL A 172 25.28 34.50 17.15
C VAL A 172 25.65 33.20 16.41
N LYS A 173 26.74 32.54 16.83
CA LYS A 173 27.15 31.24 16.26
C LYS A 173 26.13 30.14 16.54
N THR A 174 25.62 30.02 17.77
CA THR A 174 24.62 29.01 18.13
C THR A 174 23.30 29.25 17.39
N SER A 175 22.86 30.50 17.28
CA SER A 175 21.65 30.84 16.52
C SER A 175 21.84 30.54 15.02
N HIS A 176 23.01 30.85 14.45
CA HIS A 176 23.31 30.51 13.05
C HIS A 176 23.38 29.00 12.83
N PHE A 177 23.95 28.25 13.77
CA PHE A 177 23.93 26.79 13.76
C PHE A 177 22.50 26.28 13.76
N LEU A 178 21.65 26.66 14.72
CA LEU A 178 20.28 26.14 14.83
C LEU A 178 19.46 26.38 13.56
N ASN A 179 19.57 27.57 12.97
CA ASN A 179 18.87 27.90 11.73
C ASN A 179 19.40 27.09 10.54
N SER A 180 20.71 27.13 10.28
CA SER A 180 21.30 26.46 9.11
C SER A 180 21.36 24.92 9.22
N PHE A 181 21.41 24.40 10.45
CA PHE A 181 21.40 22.97 10.72
C PHE A 181 20.00 22.40 10.51
N LEU A 182 18.95 23.12 10.94
CA LEU A 182 17.58 22.64 10.80
C LEU A 182 17.21 22.37 9.34
N ASP A 183 17.51 23.30 8.43
CA ASP A 183 17.17 23.13 7.01
C ASP A 183 17.89 21.93 6.38
N GLU A 184 19.19 21.76 6.66
CA GLU A 184 19.95 20.60 6.18
C GLU A 184 19.52 19.28 6.84
N PHE A 185 19.13 19.32 8.11
CA PHE A 185 18.60 18.16 8.82
C PHE A 185 17.23 17.74 8.26
N LEU A 186 16.36 18.70 7.93
CA LEU A 186 15.08 18.42 7.28
C LEU A 186 15.29 17.83 5.87
N ASP A 187 16.23 18.37 5.10
CA ASP A 187 16.59 17.80 3.80
C ASP A 187 17.10 16.34 3.94
N PHE A 188 18.00 16.09 4.90
CA PHE A 188 18.47 14.75 5.21
C PHE A 188 17.33 13.81 5.62
N LYS A 189 16.44 14.25 6.52
CA LYS A 189 15.30 13.48 7.00
C LYS A 189 14.34 13.12 5.86
N ASN A 190 14.00 14.08 5.02
CA ASN A 190 13.09 13.88 3.88
C ASN A 190 13.69 12.95 2.81
N ARG A 191 15.01 12.99 2.58
CA ARG A 191 15.68 12.16 1.57
C ARG A 191 15.98 10.74 2.04
N TYR A 192 16.38 10.58 3.30
CA TYR A 192 17.02 9.33 3.77
C TYR A 192 16.36 8.67 4.97
N LEU A 193 15.42 9.34 5.65
CA LEU A 193 14.66 8.75 6.77
C LEU A 193 13.18 8.55 6.46
N PHE A 194 12.64 9.28 5.49
CA PHE A 194 11.24 9.20 5.11
C PHE A 194 10.99 8.58 3.74
N PRO A 195 9.80 7.97 3.57
CA PRO A 195 9.34 7.51 2.28
C PRO A 195 9.00 8.70 1.38
N ASN A 196 9.53 8.68 0.14
CA ASN A 196 9.10 9.63 -0.88
C ASN A 196 7.70 9.24 -1.40
N THR A 197 6.66 9.89 -0.88
CA THR A 197 5.25 9.58 -1.22
C THR A 197 4.94 9.68 -2.72
N SER A 198 5.69 10.47 -3.49
CA SER A 198 5.53 10.53 -4.95
C SER A 198 5.92 9.22 -5.62
N ASN A 199 6.97 8.55 -5.13
CA ASN A 199 7.37 7.24 -5.63
C ASN A 199 6.29 6.19 -5.35
N TYR A 200 5.63 6.26 -4.19
CA TYR A 200 4.52 5.37 -3.86
C TYR A 200 3.34 5.56 -4.82
N GLN A 201 3.02 6.80 -5.17
CA GLN A 201 1.97 7.10 -6.14
C GLN A 201 2.32 6.58 -7.55
N GLN A 202 3.57 6.76 -8.00
CA GLN A 202 4.04 6.25 -9.29
C GLN A 202 3.93 4.71 -9.41
N VAL A 203 4.18 3.99 -8.31
CA VAL A 203 4.03 2.52 -8.28
C VAL A 203 2.57 2.09 -8.40
N ILE A 204 1.65 2.89 -7.86
CA ILE A 204 0.22 2.54 -7.76
C ILE A 204 -0.54 2.86 -9.05
N GLU A 205 -0.13 3.90 -9.76
CA GLU A 205 -0.75 4.33 -11.02
C GLU A 205 -0.98 3.17 -12.02
N PRO A 206 -0.01 2.28 -12.31
CA PRO A 206 -0.21 1.17 -13.24
C PRO A 206 -1.13 0.04 -12.72
N ILE A 207 -1.44 -0.03 -11.42
CA ILE A 207 -2.21 -1.13 -10.82
C ILE A 207 -3.60 -0.72 -10.32
N VAL A 208 -3.90 0.58 -10.31
CA VAL A 208 -5.16 1.11 -9.76
C VAL A 208 -6.40 0.61 -10.52
N MET A 209 -6.26 0.28 -11.80
CA MET A 209 -7.35 -0.19 -12.66
C MET A 209 -7.48 -1.72 -12.74
N ARG A 210 -6.55 -2.45 -12.13
CA ARG A 210 -6.57 -3.93 -12.11
C ARG A 210 -7.45 -4.39 -10.95
N GLU A 211 -8.26 -5.42 -11.12
CA GLU A 211 -9.19 -5.90 -10.08
C GLU A 211 -8.58 -6.96 -9.15
N GLY A 212 -7.34 -7.39 -9.39
CA GLY A 212 -6.63 -8.36 -8.56
C GLY A 212 -6.23 -7.86 -7.17
N GLU A 213 -5.79 -8.78 -6.31
CA GLU A 213 -5.31 -8.40 -4.97
C GLU A 213 -4.00 -7.63 -5.05
N ARG A 214 -3.83 -6.65 -4.16
CA ARG A 214 -2.64 -5.78 -4.14
C ARG A 214 -1.93 -5.93 -2.81
N TRP A 215 -0.67 -6.36 -2.86
CA TRP A 215 0.14 -6.69 -1.70
C TRP A 215 1.38 -5.82 -1.67
N TRP A 216 1.56 -5.05 -0.60
CA TRP A 216 2.76 -4.26 -0.40
C TRP A 216 3.56 -4.85 0.75
N ILE A 217 4.78 -5.31 0.46
CA ILE A 217 5.69 -5.88 1.46
C ILE A 217 6.85 -4.90 1.65
N HIS A 218 6.91 -4.28 2.82
CA HIS A 218 7.90 -3.27 3.19
C HIS A 218 8.97 -3.86 4.08
N PHE A 219 10.20 -3.90 3.60
CA PHE A 219 11.38 -4.34 4.35
C PHE A 219 12.03 -3.11 4.97
N GLN A 220 11.96 -3.02 6.30
CA GLN A 220 12.49 -1.90 7.08
C GLN A 220 13.64 -2.35 7.96
N GLN A 221 14.85 -1.89 7.62
CA GLN A 221 16.02 -2.12 8.45
C GLN A 221 16.04 -1.12 9.61
N ASN A 222 16.10 -1.62 10.83
CA ASN A 222 16.35 -0.81 12.01
C ASN A 222 17.85 -0.55 12.10
N GLU A 223 18.23 0.69 11.78
CA GLU A 223 19.61 1.14 11.82
C GLU A 223 19.81 2.19 12.92
N THR A 224 20.98 2.11 13.55
CA THR A 224 21.46 3.16 14.45
C THR A 224 22.11 4.24 13.59
N LEU A 225 21.68 5.48 13.79
CA LEU A 225 22.25 6.65 13.14
C LEU A 225 23.12 7.40 14.16
N GLU A 226 24.40 7.57 13.86
CA GLU A 226 25.36 8.23 14.76
C GLU A 226 25.03 9.71 14.98
N LEU A 227 24.31 10.31 14.03
CA LEU A 227 23.84 11.68 14.09
C LEU A 227 23.02 11.97 15.35
N PHE A 228 22.06 11.10 15.70
CA PHE A 228 21.09 11.41 16.77
C PHE A 228 21.69 11.47 18.18
N PRO A 229 22.55 10.52 18.61
CA PRO A 229 23.26 10.64 19.87
C PRO A 229 24.09 11.93 19.97
N LYS A 230 24.82 12.27 18.89
CA LYS A 230 25.63 13.50 18.84
C LYS A 230 24.77 14.76 18.89
N LEU A 231 23.62 14.74 18.22
CA LEU A 231 22.66 15.84 18.20
C LEU A 231 22.02 16.06 19.58
N LYS A 232 21.63 14.97 20.27
CA LYS A 232 21.12 15.06 21.64
C LYS A 232 22.15 15.65 22.60
N ASP A 233 23.41 15.27 22.46
CA ASP A 233 24.49 15.79 23.31
C ASP A 233 24.68 17.30 23.11
N ILE A 234 24.71 17.79 21.86
CA ILE A 234 24.83 19.24 21.63
C ILE A 234 23.58 20.01 22.08
N ILE A 235 22.38 19.42 21.96
CA ILE A 235 21.14 20.02 22.47
C ILE A 235 21.21 20.21 23.99
N LYS A 236 21.71 19.22 24.73
CA LYS A 236 21.91 19.34 26.18
C LYS A 236 22.87 20.48 26.53
N GLN A 237 23.97 20.61 25.79
CA GLN A 237 24.93 21.70 25.99
C GLN A 237 24.32 23.07 25.69
N ILE A 238 23.53 23.19 24.61
CA ILE A 238 22.81 24.42 24.29
C ILE A 238 21.78 24.76 25.39
N ASN A 239 21.02 23.78 25.88
CA ASN A 239 20.06 24.00 26.97
C ASN A 239 20.74 24.48 28.26
N SER A 240 21.89 23.89 28.62
CA SER A 240 22.70 24.38 29.74
C SER A 240 23.10 25.84 29.53
N TYR A 241 23.61 26.17 28.34
CA TYR A 241 24.02 27.53 28.00
C TYR A 241 22.85 28.53 28.00
N ILE A 242 21.66 28.14 27.52
CA ILE A 242 20.46 28.99 27.59
C ILE A 242 20.10 29.28 29.04
N SER A 243 20.16 28.27 29.91
CA SER A 243 19.84 28.40 31.34
C SER A 243 20.78 29.39 32.03
N ASP A 244 22.07 29.34 31.70
CA ASP A 244 23.08 30.26 32.24
C ASP A 244 22.89 31.72 31.74
N GLU A 245 22.33 31.91 30.54
CA GLU A 245 22.10 33.24 29.94
C GLU A 245 20.72 33.85 30.24
N GLU A 246 19.76 33.08 30.76
CA GLU A 246 18.44 33.61 31.20
C GLU A 246 18.62 34.68 32.30
N ASP A 247 19.72 34.63 33.05
CA ASP A 247 20.09 35.60 34.09
C ASP A 247 20.73 36.90 33.54
N THR A 248 21.34 36.85 32.35
CA THR A 248 22.12 37.97 31.78
C THR A 248 21.52 38.60 30.53
N ASN A 249 20.80 37.83 29.70
CA ASN A 249 20.22 38.32 28.44
C ASN A 249 18.97 37.53 28.00
N GLN A 250 17.85 37.81 28.66
CA GLN A 250 16.57 37.10 28.46
C GLN A 250 16.09 37.07 27.00
N THR A 251 16.19 38.18 26.26
CA THR A 251 15.72 38.24 24.87
C THR A 251 16.48 37.26 23.97
N LEU A 252 17.80 37.17 24.15
CA LEU A 252 18.63 36.24 23.40
C LEU A 252 18.31 34.79 23.80
N ALA A 253 18.24 34.50 25.10
CA ALA A 253 17.88 33.18 25.61
C ALA A 253 16.56 32.67 25.03
N GLN A 254 15.53 33.54 24.96
CA GLN A 254 14.23 33.21 24.37
C GLN A 254 14.30 32.83 22.88
N VAL A 255 15.14 33.52 22.09
CA VAL A 255 15.31 33.22 20.67
C VAL A 255 15.99 31.86 20.47
N LEU A 256 17.03 31.54 21.24
CA LEU A 256 17.67 30.22 21.18
C LEU A 256 16.70 29.12 21.61
N LYS A 257 15.94 29.33 22.68
CA LYS A 257 14.92 28.39 23.17
C LYS A 257 13.89 28.07 22.09
N ARG A 258 13.35 29.10 21.42
CA ARG A 258 12.41 28.92 20.30
C ARG A 258 13.02 28.11 19.15
N ASN A 259 14.26 28.40 18.77
CA ASN A 259 14.92 27.68 17.67
C ASN A 259 15.27 26.24 18.05
N LEU A 260 15.68 26.01 19.30
CA LEU A 260 15.98 24.69 19.83
C LEU A 260 14.72 23.81 19.90
N SER A 261 13.62 24.35 20.42
CA SER A 261 12.34 23.62 20.46
C SER A 261 11.82 23.28 19.05
N ARG A 262 12.06 24.14 18.05
CA ARG A 262 11.76 23.81 16.65
C ARG A 262 12.59 22.61 16.18
N LEU A 263 13.89 22.58 16.47
CA LEU A 263 14.76 21.46 16.13
C LEU A 263 14.34 20.16 16.83
N GLU A 264 14.10 20.20 18.14
CA GLU A 264 13.65 19.05 18.94
C GLU A 264 12.32 18.48 18.41
N LYS A 265 11.36 19.35 18.08
CA LYS A 265 10.10 18.94 17.44
C LYS A 265 10.37 18.17 16.14
N HIS A 266 11.26 18.68 15.29
CA HIS A 266 11.61 18.02 14.03
C HIS A 266 12.49 16.78 14.20
N MET A 267 13.07 16.53 15.37
CA MET A 267 13.73 15.25 15.66
C MET A 267 12.74 14.13 15.92
N LEU A 268 11.51 14.43 16.32
CA LEU A 268 10.45 13.43 16.44
C LEU A 268 10.04 12.95 15.04
N MET A 269 10.06 11.63 14.84
CA MET A 269 9.69 11.04 13.54
C MET A 269 8.20 11.21 13.26
N SER A 270 7.35 11.07 14.28
CA SER A 270 5.89 11.23 14.22
C SER A 270 5.43 12.55 13.61
N ASP A 271 6.11 13.64 13.94
CA ASP A 271 5.64 14.99 13.61
C ASP A 271 5.76 15.33 12.12
N SER A 272 6.60 14.62 11.38
CA SER A 272 6.87 14.93 9.97
C SER A 272 6.65 13.73 9.04
N PHE A 273 6.41 12.54 9.59
CA PHE A 273 6.17 11.36 8.78
C PHE A 273 4.83 11.49 8.05
N PRO A 274 4.77 11.20 6.73
CA PRO A 274 3.56 11.41 5.93
C PRO A 274 2.52 10.29 6.12
N ALA A 275 2.17 9.96 7.37
CA ALA A 275 1.35 8.81 7.73
C ALA A 275 -0.02 8.82 7.05
N ALA A 276 -0.77 9.92 7.18
CA ALA A 276 -2.10 10.06 6.57
C ALA A 276 -2.05 9.92 5.04
N ARG A 277 -1.02 10.47 4.39
CA ARG A 277 -0.87 10.36 2.92
C ARG A 277 -0.63 8.92 2.49
N LEU A 278 0.21 8.18 3.21
CA LEU A 278 0.46 6.76 2.94
C LEU A 278 -0.77 5.90 3.24
N LEU A 279 -1.44 6.15 4.38
CA LEU A 279 -2.65 5.44 4.74
C LEU A 279 -3.73 5.60 3.66
N ASN A 280 -4.00 6.84 3.24
CA ASN A 280 -4.97 7.11 2.16
C ASN A 280 -4.53 6.48 0.84
N THR A 281 -3.22 6.38 0.60
CA THR A 281 -2.66 5.72 -0.58
C THR A 281 -2.92 4.22 -0.56
N PHE A 282 -2.74 3.54 0.57
CA PHE A 282 -2.95 2.10 0.67
C PHE A 282 -4.44 1.73 0.78
N VAL A 283 -5.16 2.34 1.72
CA VAL A 283 -6.59 2.10 1.94
C VAL A 283 -7.38 2.52 0.70
N GLY A 284 -7.05 3.69 0.12
CA GLY A 284 -7.68 4.20 -1.09
C GLY A 284 -7.54 3.31 -2.31
N ASN A 285 -6.53 2.45 -2.36
CA ASN A 285 -6.28 1.54 -3.46
C ASN A 285 -6.37 0.07 -3.04
N ASP A 286 -6.99 -0.22 -1.90
CA ASP A 286 -7.20 -1.58 -1.39
C ASP A 286 -5.92 -2.44 -1.37
N ILE A 287 -4.83 -1.81 -0.94
CA ILE A 287 -3.50 -2.41 -0.82
C ILE A 287 -3.31 -2.89 0.62
N SER A 288 -3.03 -4.16 0.79
CA SER A 288 -2.61 -4.71 2.08
C SER A 288 -1.13 -4.38 2.33
N TYR A 289 -0.87 -3.37 3.17
CA TYR A 289 0.50 -2.93 3.51
C TYR A 289 1.06 -3.72 4.69
N ASN A 290 2.11 -4.49 4.43
CA ASN A 290 2.78 -5.34 5.41
C ASN A 290 4.20 -4.84 5.64
N VAL A 291 4.70 -5.00 6.86
CA VAL A 291 6.02 -4.49 7.26
C VAL A 291 6.82 -5.60 7.92
N VAL A 292 8.03 -5.81 7.44
CA VAL A 292 9.03 -6.71 8.03
C VAL A 292 10.16 -5.85 8.58
N PHE A 293 10.19 -5.71 9.90
CA PHE A 293 11.30 -5.09 10.63
C PHE A 293 12.39 -6.11 10.92
N PHE A 294 13.64 -5.71 10.74
CA PHE A 294 14.80 -6.50 11.14
C PHE A 294 15.99 -5.61 11.47
N LYS A 295 16.97 -6.16 12.19
CA LYS A 295 18.16 -5.41 12.61
C LYS A 295 19.27 -5.52 11.58
N SER A 296 20.09 -4.47 11.48
CA SER A 296 21.36 -4.54 10.77
C SER A 296 22.33 -5.52 11.45
N SER A 297 23.02 -6.34 10.67
CA SER A 297 23.98 -7.34 11.16
C SER A 297 25.20 -6.73 11.86
N LYS A 298 25.50 -5.45 11.62
CA LYS A 298 26.68 -4.75 12.15
C LYS A 298 26.52 -4.14 13.55
N ASN A 299 25.30 -4.06 14.08
CA ASN A 299 25.05 -3.37 15.35
C ASN A 299 24.77 -4.36 16.49
N LYS A 300 25.84 -4.96 17.03
CA LYS A 300 25.80 -5.75 18.28
C LYS A 300 25.84 -4.89 19.56
N LYS A 301 26.04 -3.58 19.45
CA LYS A 301 26.14 -2.68 20.61
C LYS A 301 24.80 -2.02 20.95
N SER A 302 24.34 -2.36 22.16
CA SER A 302 23.29 -1.79 23.01
C SER A 302 21.83 -1.76 22.49
N ARG A 303 20.95 -2.38 23.29
CA ARG A 303 19.47 -2.30 23.21
C ARG A 303 18.93 -0.92 23.63
N ALA A 304 19.80 0.00 24.08
CA ALA A 304 19.45 1.25 24.73
C ALA A 304 19.40 2.47 23.77
N GLU A 305 19.87 2.35 22.54
CA GLU A 305 19.89 3.47 21.57
C GLU A 305 18.62 3.57 20.69
N TYR A 306 17.54 2.86 21.06
CA TYR A 306 16.26 2.77 20.34
C TYR A 306 15.38 4.04 20.36
N SER A 307 15.92 5.19 20.74
CA SER A 307 15.12 6.41 20.88
C SER A 307 15.05 7.28 19.62
N ALA A 308 15.99 7.18 18.67
CA ALA A 308 16.02 8.08 17.51
C ALA A 308 14.89 7.82 16.49
N LEU A 309 14.43 6.57 16.37
CA LEU A 309 13.32 6.16 15.52
C LEU A 309 12.04 5.86 16.33
N SER A 310 12.00 6.26 17.61
CA SER A 310 10.81 6.07 18.45
C SER A 310 9.59 6.67 17.75
N GLY A 311 8.53 5.87 17.63
CA GLY A 311 7.30 6.21 16.90
C GLY A 311 7.25 5.78 15.43
N LEU A 312 8.37 5.56 14.72
CA LEU A 312 8.30 5.09 13.32
C LEU A 312 7.67 3.70 13.21
N GLU A 313 8.07 2.78 14.11
CA GLU A 313 7.50 1.44 14.17
C GLU A 313 5.99 1.49 14.46
N ASP A 314 5.56 2.36 15.37
CA ASP A 314 4.16 2.51 15.73
C ASP A 314 3.33 3.09 14.57
N ILE A 315 3.86 4.10 13.87
CA ILE A 315 3.21 4.69 12.69
C ILE A 315 3.07 3.66 11.57
N LEU A 316 4.14 2.92 11.26
CA LEU A 316 4.10 1.90 10.21
C LEU A 316 3.16 0.75 10.60
N ARG A 317 3.10 0.39 11.87
CA ARG A 317 2.18 -0.61 12.42
C ARG A 317 0.72 -0.16 12.32
N GLU A 318 0.43 1.10 12.63
CA GLU A 318 -0.89 1.70 12.48
C GLU A 318 -1.34 1.66 11.02
N ILE A 319 -0.49 2.12 10.10
CA ILE A 319 -0.77 2.08 8.65
C ILE A 319 -0.98 0.64 8.17
N SER A 320 -0.12 -0.28 8.61
CA SER A 320 -0.20 -1.70 8.26
C SER A 320 -1.52 -2.33 8.72
N SER A 321 -1.89 -2.13 9.99
CA SER A 321 -3.15 -2.63 10.56
C SER A 321 -4.37 -2.03 9.85
N ALA A 322 -4.41 -0.71 9.69
CA ALA A 322 -5.54 0.00 9.09
C ALA A 322 -5.73 -0.32 7.59
N SER A 323 -4.67 -0.68 6.88
CA SER A 323 -4.73 -1.15 5.48
C SER A 323 -4.92 -2.66 5.35
N GLY A 324 -5.05 -3.39 6.47
CA GLY A 324 -5.35 -4.82 6.49
C GLY A 324 -4.14 -5.75 6.56
N GLY A 325 -2.93 -5.21 6.44
CA GLY A 325 -1.70 -5.99 6.53
C GLY A 325 -1.24 -6.28 7.96
N LYS A 326 0.00 -6.75 8.07
CA LYS A 326 0.65 -7.15 9.31
C LYS A 326 2.06 -6.59 9.41
N THR A 327 2.42 -6.16 10.62
CA THR A 327 3.79 -5.81 10.98
C THR A 327 4.42 -6.94 11.76
N VAL A 328 5.63 -7.35 11.36
CA VAL A 328 6.40 -8.40 12.01
C VAL A 328 7.81 -7.87 12.31
N ASN A 329 8.30 -8.11 13.52
CA ASN A 329 9.68 -7.83 13.90
C ASN A 329 10.42 -9.16 14.03
N SER A 330 11.31 -9.44 13.09
CA SER A 330 12.02 -10.72 13.02
C SER A 330 13.50 -10.50 12.78
N ALA A 331 14.34 -11.34 13.38
CA ALA A 331 15.76 -11.37 13.07
C ALA A 331 16.03 -11.93 11.66
N ASN A 332 15.12 -12.78 11.15
CA ASN A 332 15.17 -13.38 9.82
C ASN A 332 13.94 -12.92 9.01
N SER A 333 14.15 -12.28 7.87
CA SER A 333 13.02 -11.76 7.09
C SER A 333 12.16 -12.87 6.46
N GLU A 334 12.70 -14.07 6.22
CA GLU A 334 11.94 -15.23 5.76
C GLU A 334 10.85 -15.62 6.76
N GLN A 335 11.18 -15.70 8.05
CA GLN A 335 10.20 -15.97 9.09
C GLN A 335 9.14 -14.85 9.13
N GLY A 336 9.57 -13.59 8.99
CA GLY A 336 8.67 -12.45 8.91
C GLY A 336 7.67 -12.56 7.76
N VAL A 337 8.15 -12.96 6.58
CA VAL A 337 7.31 -13.21 5.41
C VAL A 337 6.35 -14.37 5.64
N LYS A 338 6.80 -15.51 6.20
CA LYS A 338 5.93 -16.65 6.53
C LYS A 338 4.83 -16.27 7.53
N GLU A 339 5.11 -15.35 8.44
CA GLU A 339 4.09 -14.83 9.37
C GLU A 339 3.09 -13.88 8.72
N ILE A 340 3.50 -13.13 7.69
CA ILE A 340 2.61 -12.33 6.84
C ILE A 340 1.81 -13.26 5.92
N GLU A 341 2.41 -14.34 5.41
CA GLU A 341 1.74 -15.31 4.56
C GLU A 341 0.49 -15.89 5.22
N LYS A 342 0.62 -16.26 6.50
CA LYS A 342 -0.45 -16.79 7.35
C LYS A 342 -1.47 -15.74 7.79
N HIS A 343 -1.20 -14.45 7.56
CA HIS A 343 -2.10 -13.38 7.95
C HIS A 343 -3.33 -13.36 7.06
N LEU A 344 -4.48 -13.11 7.69
CA LEU A 344 -5.77 -13.00 7.01
C LEU A 344 -6.26 -11.56 7.10
N ASP A 345 -6.39 -10.92 5.94
CA ASP A 345 -7.09 -9.65 5.84
C ASP A 345 -8.58 -9.90 5.62
N GLN A 346 -9.43 -9.36 6.50
CA GLN A 346 -10.88 -9.47 6.43
C GLN A 346 -11.46 -8.06 6.40
N TYR A 347 -12.36 -7.81 5.45
CA TYR A 347 -12.98 -6.51 5.26
C TYR A 347 -14.35 -6.63 4.59
N TYR A 348 -15.10 -5.54 4.62
CA TYR A 348 -16.35 -5.39 3.91
C TYR A 348 -16.12 -4.61 2.63
N GLU A 349 -16.72 -5.06 1.54
CA GLU A 349 -16.79 -4.31 0.28
C GLU A 349 -18.21 -3.76 0.15
N ILE A 350 -18.36 -2.45 0.41
CA ILE A 350 -19.62 -1.72 0.21
C ILE A 350 -19.74 -1.39 -1.26
N ILE A 351 -20.86 -1.79 -1.88
CA ILE A 351 -21.17 -1.51 -3.28
C ILE A 351 -22.28 -0.47 -3.33
N TYR A 352 -22.07 0.60 -4.09
CA TYR A 352 -23.02 1.71 -4.20
C TYR A 352 -23.05 2.30 -5.62
N ASN A 353 -24.15 3.00 -5.94
CA ASN A 353 -24.35 3.57 -7.27
C ASN A 353 -23.54 4.84 -7.49
N TRP A 354 -22.99 4.98 -8.70
CA TRP A 354 -22.41 6.23 -9.16
C TRP A 354 -23.50 7.30 -9.27
N ASP A 355 -23.22 8.49 -8.76
CA ASP A 355 -24.13 9.63 -8.75
C ASP A 355 -24.08 10.49 -10.02
N GLY A 356 -23.41 10.02 -11.07
CA GLY A 356 -23.22 10.75 -12.33
C GLY A 356 -22.18 11.88 -12.27
N LYS A 357 -21.60 12.20 -11.10
CA LYS A 357 -20.66 13.32 -10.94
C LYS A 357 -19.21 12.84 -10.96
N ILE A 358 -18.36 13.58 -11.67
CA ILE A 358 -16.92 13.29 -11.85
C ILE A 358 -16.05 14.04 -10.82
N GLU A 359 -16.64 14.92 -10.02
CA GLU A 359 -15.93 15.70 -9.00
C GLU A 359 -15.27 14.83 -7.93
N GLY A 360 -14.34 15.43 -7.18
CA GLY A 360 -13.79 14.80 -5.99
C GLY A 360 -14.91 14.48 -5.00
N LYS A 361 -14.83 13.31 -4.37
CA LYS A 361 -15.85 12.84 -3.44
C LYS A 361 -15.28 12.76 -2.03
N LYS A 362 -15.94 13.40 -1.07
CA LYS A 362 -15.76 13.13 0.36
C LYS A 362 -16.70 12.00 0.74
N ILE A 363 -16.14 10.93 1.29
CA ILE A 363 -16.86 9.73 1.70
C ILE A 363 -16.88 9.71 3.22
N HIS A 364 -18.06 9.48 3.77
CA HIS A 364 -18.22 9.18 5.18
C HIS A 364 -19.00 7.88 5.33
N VAL A 365 -18.41 6.94 6.06
CA VAL A 365 -19.04 5.70 6.47
C VAL A 365 -19.18 5.75 7.98
N SER A 366 -20.36 5.42 8.49
CA SER A 366 -20.63 5.25 9.91
C SER A 366 -21.34 3.93 10.17
N VAL A 367 -21.21 3.45 11.40
CA VAL A 367 -21.91 2.24 11.89
C VAL A 367 -22.58 2.61 13.21
N ASP A 368 -23.82 2.16 13.40
CA ASP A 368 -24.66 2.61 14.52
C ASP A 368 -24.26 2.01 15.88
N LYS A 369 -23.37 1.02 15.89
CA LYS A 369 -22.87 0.38 17.12
C LYS A 369 -21.76 1.20 17.78
N ARG A 370 -21.88 1.42 19.10
CA ARG A 370 -20.88 2.12 19.91
C ARG A 370 -19.55 1.33 19.94
N LYS A 371 -18.41 2.04 19.90
CA LYS A 371 -17.03 1.51 20.00
C LYS A 371 -16.48 0.78 18.75
N ILE A 372 -16.97 1.14 17.56
CA ILE A 372 -16.41 0.67 16.30
C ILE A 372 -15.53 1.75 15.67
N ASN A 373 -14.32 1.36 15.28
CA ASN A 373 -13.43 2.16 14.45
C ASN A 373 -13.44 1.61 13.03
N LEU A 374 -13.47 2.50 12.04
CA LEU A 374 -13.51 2.15 10.62
C LEU A 374 -12.25 2.64 9.93
N SER A 375 -11.71 1.83 9.03
CA SER A 375 -10.66 2.23 8.10
C SER A 375 -11.16 2.05 6.67
N TYR A 376 -11.29 3.17 5.97
CA TYR A 376 -11.78 3.26 4.60
C TYR A 376 -11.22 4.53 3.94
N ASN A 377 -11.39 4.62 2.63
CA ASN A 377 -10.98 5.80 1.89
C ASN A 377 -12.00 6.91 2.01
N ASP A 378 -11.67 7.95 2.77
CA ASP A 378 -12.54 9.11 3.02
C ASP A 378 -12.61 10.07 1.82
N SER A 379 -11.79 9.87 0.79
CA SER A 379 -11.69 10.78 -0.34
C SER A 379 -11.36 10.09 -1.66
N ILE A 380 -12.15 10.35 -2.70
CA ILE A 380 -11.86 9.91 -4.06
C ILE A 380 -11.49 11.14 -4.89
N ARG A 381 -10.27 11.14 -5.46
CA ARG A 381 -9.82 12.19 -6.36
C ARG A 381 -10.61 12.19 -7.67
N LYS A 382 -10.84 13.37 -8.23
CA LYS A 382 -11.51 13.57 -9.53
C LYS A 382 -10.90 12.71 -10.64
N GLU A 383 -9.59 12.59 -10.69
CA GLU A 383 -8.85 11.82 -11.70
C GLU A 383 -9.17 10.33 -11.57
N LYS A 384 -9.27 9.83 -10.33
CA LYS A 384 -9.68 8.45 -10.05
C LYS A 384 -11.13 8.22 -10.47
N VAL A 385 -12.05 9.13 -10.15
CA VAL A 385 -13.45 9.02 -10.62
C VAL A 385 -13.52 9.03 -12.14
N LYS A 386 -12.86 10.00 -12.79
CA LYS A 386 -12.84 10.12 -14.26
C LYS A 386 -12.26 8.88 -14.93
N SER A 387 -11.19 8.33 -14.37
CA SER A 387 -10.52 7.17 -14.93
C SER A 387 -11.30 5.88 -14.68
N SER A 388 -11.94 5.72 -13.51
CA SER A 388 -12.89 4.64 -13.23
C SER A 388 -14.11 4.73 -14.14
N VAL A 389 -14.75 5.90 -14.27
CA VAL A 389 -15.90 6.10 -15.17
C VAL A 389 -15.49 5.81 -16.62
N ARG A 390 -14.34 6.30 -17.09
CA ARG A 390 -13.81 5.96 -18.43
C ARG A 390 -13.56 4.46 -18.59
N PHE A 391 -13.05 3.80 -17.56
CA PHE A 391 -12.78 2.37 -17.57
C PHE A 391 -14.07 1.55 -17.61
N PHE A 392 -15.09 1.94 -16.85
CA PHE A 392 -16.41 1.30 -16.83
C PHE A 392 -17.27 1.68 -18.05
N SER A 393 -17.04 2.84 -18.65
CA SER A 393 -17.75 3.30 -19.86
C SER A 393 -17.13 2.74 -21.14
N LYS A 394 -15.83 2.43 -21.14
CA LYS A 394 -15.27 1.54 -22.15
C LYS A 394 -15.92 0.19 -21.93
N GLU A 395 -16.47 -0.41 -22.98
CA GLU A 395 -17.15 -1.69 -22.87
C GLU A 395 -16.21 -2.69 -22.20
N LYS A 396 -16.51 -3.06 -20.94
CA LYS A 396 -16.00 -4.28 -20.33
C LYS A 396 -16.26 -5.43 -21.30
N HIS A 397 -15.53 -6.53 -21.14
CA HIS A 397 -15.76 -7.71 -21.97
C HIS A 397 -17.26 -7.99 -22.05
N LYS A 398 -17.80 -8.05 -23.26
CA LYS A 398 -19.23 -8.29 -23.43
C LYS A 398 -19.47 -9.78 -23.45
N ILE A 399 -20.21 -10.26 -22.47
CA ILE A 399 -20.80 -11.60 -22.48
C ILE A 399 -22.15 -11.47 -23.16
N ASN A 400 -22.27 -12.03 -24.36
CA ASN A 400 -23.55 -12.13 -25.05
C ASN A 400 -23.95 -13.59 -25.05
N ILE A 401 -24.95 -13.95 -24.23
CA ILE A 401 -25.57 -15.28 -24.31
C ILE A 401 -26.25 -15.38 -25.67
N VAL A 402 -25.93 -16.45 -26.39
CA VAL A 402 -26.39 -16.69 -27.76
C VAL A 402 -27.61 -17.61 -27.73
N SER A 403 -27.54 -18.73 -27.01
CA SER A 403 -28.63 -19.70 -26.90
C SER A 403 -28.38 -20.72 -25.78
N ILE A 404 -29.46 -21.38 -25.35
CA ILE A 404 -29.42 -22.64 -24.61
C ILE A 404 -30.26 -23.61 -25.42
N ASP A 405 -29.64 -24.62 -26.01
CA ASP A 405 -30.33 -25.64 -26.81
C ASP A 405 -29.73 -27.02 -26.52
N ASN A 406 -30.58 -28.04 -26.41
CA ASN A 406 -30.17 -29.42 -26.11
C ASN A 406 -29.20 -29.54 -24.93
N ASN A 407 -29.46 -28.81 -23.83
CA ASN A 407 -28.57 -28.72 -22.67
C ASN A 407 -27.16 -28.18 -22.98
N ILE A 408 -27.00 -27.38 -24.02
CA ILE A 408 -25.73 -26.72 -24.35
C ILE A 408 -25.94 -25.22 -24.24
N LEU A 409 -25.26 -24.61 -23.26
CA LEU A 409 -25.19 -23.16 -23.12
C LEU A 409 -24.14 -22.62 -24.09
N THR A 410 -24.57 -21.79 -25.03
CA THR A 410 -23.69 -21.10 -25.97
C THR A 410 -23.69 -19.60 -25.69
N PHE A 411 -22.51 -19.03 -25.50
CA PHE A 411 -22.32 -17.60 -25.29
C PHE A 411 -21.06 -17.12 -26.00
N SER A 412 -20.97 -15.81 -26.22
CA SER A 412 -19.79 -15.19 -26.82
C SER A 412 -19.21 -14.11 -25.92
N ILE A 413 -17.88 -14.03 -25.94
CA ILE A 413 -17.10 -13.04 -25.22
C ILE A 413 -16.38 -12.17 -26.24
N SER A 414 -16.39 -10.86 -26.04
CA SER A 414 -15.67 -9.90 -26.88
C SER A 414 -15.00 -8.80 -26.04
N SER A 415 -14.14 -7.99 -26.66
CA SER A 415 -13.50 -6.80 -26.06
C SER A 415 -12.50 -7.10 -24.93
N PHE A 416 -11.65 -8.11 -25.07
CA PHE A 416 -10.57 -8.44 -24.10
C PHE A 416 -9.17 -8.03 -24.57
N GLU A 417 -8.26 -7.87 -23.60
CA GLU A 417 -6.88 -7.49 -23.84
C GLU A 417 -6.09 -8.65 -24.46
N SER A 418 -5.11 -8.32 -25.31
CA SER A 418 -4.27 -9.30 -26.00
C SER A 418 -2.79 -9.07 -25.70
N GLU A 419 -2.04 -10.16 -25.51
CA GLU A 419 -0.60 -10.08 -25.29
C GLU A 419 0.11 -9.87 -26.64
N LYS A 420 0.77 -8.71 -26.80
CA LYS A 420 1.48 -8.25 -28.01
C LYS A 420 0.58 -8.09 -29.23
N ALA A 421 0.29 -6.85 -29.64
CA ALA A 421 -0.28 -6.46 -30.93
C ALA A 421 -1.14 -7.54 -31.64
N GLY A 422 -2.16 -8.09 -30.95
CA GLY A 422 -3.14 -9.00 -31.51
C GLY A 422 -2.84 -10.51 -31.50
N LYS A 423 -1.83 -11.03 -30.78
CA LYS A 423 -1.50 -12.49 -30.89
C LYS A 423 -2.45 -13.43 -30.13
N TYR A 424 -2.92 -13.07 -28.93
CA TYR A 424 -3.96 -13.82 -28.20
C TYR A 424 -4.38 -13.10 -26.91
N GLY A 425 -5.63 -13.30 -26.49
CA GLY A 425 -6.10 -13.05 -25.13
C GLY A 425 -6.02 -14.31 -24.24
N LEU A 426 -6.06 -14.12 -22.93
CA LEU A 426 -6.09 -15.21 -21.94
C LEU A 426 -7.27 -15.01 -20.99
N LEU A 427 -8.27 -15.88 -21.11
CA LEU A 427 -9.53 -15.75 -20.38
C LEU A 427 -9.72 -16.94 -19.45
N LYS A 428 -10.01 -16.68 -18.18
CA LYS A 428 -10.53 -17.68 -17.23
C LYS A 428 -12.03 -17.48 -17.12
N ILE A 429 -12.79 -18.56 -17.30
CA ILE A 429 -14.24 -18.52 -17.42
C ILE A 429 -14.84 -19.48 -16.42
N ARG A 430 -15.80 -18.99 -15.65
CA ARG A 430 -16.56 -19.74 -14.68
C ARG A 430 -18.04 -19.62 -15.01
N VAL A 431 -18.72 -20.75 -15.11
CA VAL A 431 -20.16 -20.84 -15.30
C VAL A 431 -20.74 -21.56 -14.10
N GLU A 432 -21.65 -20.90 -13.40
CA GLU A 432 -22.31 -21.38 -12.19
C GLU A 432 -23.83 -21.35 -12.39
N LEU A 433 -24.53 -22.41 -11.96
CA LEU A 433 -25.99 -22.46 -11.89
C LEU A 433 -26.40 -22.56 -10.43
N PHE A 434 -27.34 -21.72 -10.01
CA PHE A 434 -27.95 -21.77 -8.69
C PHE A 434 -29.43 -22.12 -8.80
N ASP A 435 -29.93 -22.91 -7.86
CA ASP A 435 -31.36 -23.18 -7.72
C ASP A 435 -32.12 -21.99 -7.08
N GLU A 436 -33.43 -22.15 -6.87
CA GLU A 436 -34.30 -21.15 -6.23
C GLU A 436 -33.86 -20.82 -4.79
N GLN A 437 -33.18 -21.75 -4.12
CA GLN A 437 -32.63 -21.57 -2.77
C GLN A 437 -31.23 -20.93 -2.78
N ASN A 438 -30.73 -20.50 -3.95
CA ASN A 438 -29.39 -19.95 -4.16
C ASN A 438 -28.25 -20.92 -3.81
N VAL A 439 -28.50 -22.23 -3.90
CA VAL A 439 -27.47 -23.26 -3.74
C VAL A 439 -26.82 -23.53 -5.11
N ASP A 440 -25.48 -23.57 -5.16
CA ASP A 440 -24.71 -23.90 -6.37
C ASP A 440 -24.90 -25.40 -6.71
N ILE A 441 -25.54 -25.67 -7.84
CA ILE A 441 -25.86 -27.03 -8.30
C ILE A 441 -24.99 -27.48 -9.47
N HIS A 442 -24.30 -26.55 -10.13
CA HIS A 442 -23.41 -26.85 -11.24
C HIS A 442 -22.38 -25.74 -11.42
N LYS A 443 -21.12 -26.16 -11.48
CA LYS A 443 -19.97 -25.28 -11.69
C LYS A 443 -19.03 -25.84 -12.73
N ASN A 444 -18.71 -25.03 -13.73
CA ASN A 444 -17.72 -25.32 -14.75
C ASN A 444 -16.70 -24.18 -14.79
N GLU A 445 -15.40 -24.51 -14.74
CA GLU A 445 -14.33 -23.52 -14.80
C GLU A 445 -13.27 -23.95 -15.81
N ASN A 446 -12.94 -23.06 -16.74
CA ASN A 446 -11.95 -23.32 -17.78
C ASN A 446 -11.11 -22.08 -18.09
N THR A 447 -9.83 -22.28 -18.41
CA THR A 447 -8.96 -21.21 -18.92
C THR A 447 -8.71 -21.45 -20.41
N LEU A 448 -8.92 -20.43 -21.23
CA LEU A 448 -8.77 -20.51 -22.68
C LEU A 448 -7.89 -19.41 -23.23
N ARG A 449 -7.21 -19.75 -24.34
CA ARG A 449 -6.43 -18.83 -25.15
C ARG A 449 -7.28 -18.39 -26.32
N ALA A 450 -7.58 -17.10 -26.39
CA ALA A 450 -8.45 -16.52 -27.39
C ALA A 450 -7.63 -15.89 -28.52
N SER A 451 -7.72 -16.43 -29.74
CA SER A 451 -6.92 -15.95 -30.89
C SER A 451 -7.59 -14.84 -31.71
N LYS A 452 -8.84 -14.50 -31.41
CA LYS A 452 -9.65 -13.49 -32.11
C LYS A 452 -10.23 -12.52 -31.09
N GLU A 453 -10.67 -11.33 -31.50
CA GLU A 453 -11.30 -10.34 -30.61
C GLU A 453 -12.67 -10.78 -30.04
N LYS A 454 -13.26 -11.83 -30.62
CA LYS A 454 -14.49 -12.48 -30.17
C LYS A 454 -14.31 -14.00 -30.14
N VAL A 455 -14.73 -14.63 -29.05
CA VAL A 455 -14.73 -16.09 -28.89
C VAL A 455 -16.12 -16.56 -28.51
N THR A 456 -16.62 -17.59 -29.19
CA THR A 456 -17.86 -18.29 -28.85
C THR A 456 -17.52 -19.57 -28.11
N ILE A 457 -18.28 -19.86 -27.06
CA ILE A 457 -18.04 -20.95 -26.13
C ILE A 457 -19.35 -21.70 -25.96
N SER A 458 -19.27 -23.02 -26.03
CA SER A 458 -20.38 -23.93 -25.81
C SER A 458 -20.03 -24.86 -24.66
N ILE A 459 -20.84 -24.83 -23.61
CA ILE A 459 -20.64 -25.64 -22.39
C ILE A 459 -21.85 -26.56 -22.21
N PRO A 460 -21.63 -27.88 -22.08
CA PRO A 460 -22.72 -28.79 -21.77
C PRO A 460 -23.19 -28.60 -20.31
N ILE A 461 -24.49 -28.45 -20.14
CA ILE A 461 -25.19 -28.45 -18.86
C ILE A 461 -25.70 -29.88 -18.59
N PRO A 462 -25.67 -30.36 -17.33
CA PRO A 462 -26.17 -31.70 -17.02
C PRO A 462 -27.67 -31.85 -17.35
N ALA A 463 -28.01 -32.80 -18.23
CA ALA A 463 -29.39 -33.05 -18.70
C ALA A 463 -30.40 -33.43 -17.60
N LYS A 464 -29.92 -33.72 -16.39
CA LYS A 464 -30.75 -34.03 -15.21
C LYS A 464 -31.28 -32.78 -14.52
N LEU A 465 -30.74 -31.59 -14.81
CA LEU A 465 -31.22 -30.34 -14.27
C LEU A 465 -32.48 -29.92 -15.04
N ARG A 466 -33.56 -29.66 -14.33
CA ARG A 466 -34.84 -29.16 -14.88
C ARG A 466 -35.42 -28.12 -13.95
N GLY A 467 -36.00 -27.07 -14.51
CA GLY A 467 -36.63 -25.98 -13.75
C GLY A 467 -35.97 -24.62 -13.98
N GLU A 468 -36.26 -23.69 -13.07
CA GLU A 468 -35.73 -22.33 -13.08
C GLU A 468 -34.38 -22.27 -12.35
N PHE A 469 -33.40 -21.64 -12.98
CA PHE A 469 -32.06 -21.50 -12.43
C PHE A 469 -31.54 -20.08 -12.60
N ARG A 470 -30.70 -19.66 -11.67
CA ARG A 470 -29.91 -18.44 -11.77
C ARG A 470 -28.56 -18.80 -12.36
N LEU A 471 -28.33 -18.43 -13.61
CA LEU A 471 -27.08 -18.60 -14.34
C LEU A 471 -26.15 -17.42 -14.08
N VAL A 472 -24.93 -17.70 -13.67
CA VAL A 472 -23.85 -16.72 -13.52
C VAL A 472 -22.68 -17.13 -14.41
N ILE A 473 -22.35 -16.29 -15.39
CA ILE A 473 -21.16 -16.43 -16.22
C ILE A 473 -20.15 -15.37 -15.80
N THR A 474 -19.03 -15.78 -15.24
CA THR A 474 -17.92 -14.89 -14.89
C THR A 474 -16.75 -15.11 -15.85
N VAL A 475 -16.27 -14.01 -16.45
CA VAL A 475 -15.12 -13.98 -17.33
C VAL A 475 -14.05 -13.09 -16.70
N CYS A 476 -12.88 -13.67 -16.46
CA CYS A 476 -11.68 -13.00 -16.00
C CYS A 476 -10.69 -12.87 -17.16
N ASP A 477 -10.37 -11.65 -17.56
CA ASP A 477 -9.24 -11.37 -18.44
C ASP A 477 -7.98 -11.33 -17.59
N LEU A 478 -7.14 -12.36 -17.75
CA LEU A 478 -5.93 -12.54 -16.94
C LEU A 478 -4.80 -11.59 -17.36
N ILE A 479 -4.89 -10.97 -18.55
CA ILE A 479 -3.90 -10.00 -19.04
C ILE A 479 -4.24 -8.63 -18.45
N ALA A 480 -5.48 -8.18 -18.65
CA ALA A 480 -5.98 -6.93 -18.08
C ALA A 480 -6.12 -7.00 -16.56
N ASN A 481 -6.17 -8.22 -16.02
CA ASN A 481 -6.44 -8.53 -14.62
C ASN A 481 -7.76 -7.93 -14.14
N CYS A 482 -8.82 -8.14 -14.91
CA CYS A 482 -10.16 -7.65 -14.60
C CYS A 482 -11.21 -8.74 -14.86
N SER A 483 -12.41 -8.54 -14.32
CA SER A 483 -13.51 -9.48 -14.44
C SER A 483 -14.83 -8.79 -14.83
N VAL A 484 -15.67 -9.57 -15.50
CA VAL A 484 -17.07 -9.25 -15.76
C VAL A 484 -17.91 -10.47 -15.42
N SER A 485 -19.09 -10.24 -14.85
CA SER A 485 -20.08 -11.28 -14.62
C SER A 485 -21.38 -10.88 -15.29
N ASP A 486 -22.00 -11.82 -16.00
CA ASP A 486 -23.36 -11.71 -16.53
C ASP A 486 -24.24 -12.70 -15.75
N GLU A 487 -25.37 -12.19 -15.25
CA GLU A 487 -26.30 -12.96 -14.42
C GLU A 487 -27.68 -12.95 -15.05
N ARG A 488 -28.30 -14.13 -15.19
CA ARG A 488 -29.63 -14.28 -15.78
C ARG A 488 -30.42 -15.39 -15.11
N HIS A 489 -31.74 -15.25 -15.14
CA HIS A 489 -32.64 -16.36 -14.91
C HIS A 489 -32.85 -17.14 -16.20
N ILE A 490 -32.74 -18.46 -16.12
CA ILE A 490 -32.90 -19.38 -17.24
C ILE A 490 -33.80 -20.55 -16.84
N THR A 491 -34.54 -21.09 -17.81
CA THR A 491 -35.30 -22.33 -17.67
C THR A 491 -34.58 -23.44 -18.42
N LEU A 492 -34.36 -24.60 -17.79
CA LEU A 492 -33.76 -25.79 -18.40
C LEU A 492 -34.73 -26.97 -18.49
#